data_AF-A0A9R1BCJ9-F1
#
_entry.id   AF-A0A9R1BCJ9-F1
#
_cell.length_a   1.000
_cell.length_b   1.000
_cell.length_c   1.000
_cell.angle_alpha   90.00
_cell.angle_beta   90.00
_cell.angle_gamma   90.00
#
_symmetry.space_group_name_H-M   'P 1'
#
loop_
_entity.id
_entity.type
_entity.pdbx_description
1 polymer ?
#
loop_
_entity_poly.entity_id
_entity_poly.type
_entity_poly.pdbx_seq_one_letter_code
_entity_poly.pdbx_strand_id
1 'polypeptide(L)'
;MLLAILLILLQTGTTDLQILLTTEFSERRQILLWIAFFASFAVKVPMVPVHIWLPEAHVEAPTAGSVILAGILLKLGTYGFLRFSIPMFPEATLCFTPFIYTLSAIAIIYTSLTTLRQIDLKKIIAYSSVAHMNLVTIGMFSRNIQGIGGSILLMLSHGLVSSALFLCVGVLYD
;
A
#
# COMPACT_ATOMS: atom_id res chain seq x y z
N MET A 1 -2.47 9.64 10.15
CA MET A 1 -1.75 10.44 9.14
C MET A 1 -1.98 11.95 9.32
N LEU A 2 -3.21 12.48 9.25
CA LEU A 2 -3.44 13.93 9.37
C LEU A 2 -2.84 14.54 10.64
N LEU A 3 -3.06 13.93 11.81
CA LEU A 3 -2.46 14.39 13.07
C LEU A 3 -0.92 14.39 13.03
N ALA A 4 -0.31 13.44 12.33
CA ALA A 4 1.14 13.39 12.16
C ALA A 4 1.64 14.51 11.25
N ILE A 5 0.92 14.81 10.16
CA ILE A 5 1.21 15.94 9.28
C ILE A 5 1.12 17.27 10.06
N LEU A 6 0.10 17.43 10.91
CA LEU A 6 -0.04 18.62 11.75
C LEU A 6 1.10 18.73 12.77
N LEU A 7 1.52 17.61 13.39
CA LEU A 7 2.66 17.61 14.32
C LEU A 7 3.96 18.01 13.60
N ILE A 8 4.19 17.46 12.40
CA ILE A 8 5.34 17.83 11.56
C ILE A 8 5.28 19.33 11.26
N LEU A 9 4.15 19.85 10.79
CA LEU A 9 3.97 21.27 10.49
C LEU A 9 4.24 22.16 11.70
N LEU A 10 3.75 21.79 12.89
CA LEU A 10 4.00 22.54 14.13
C LEU A 10 5.48 22.51 14.54
N GLN A 11 6.21 21.44 14.18
CA GLN A 11 7.63 21.28 14.53
C GLN A 11 8.56 21.97 13.54
N THR A 12 8.30 21.86 12.23
CA THR A 12 9.19 22.33 11.16
C THR A 12 8.75 23.66 10.56
N GLY A 13 7.50 24.08 10.81
CA GLY A 13 6.90 25.28 10.22
C GLY A 13 6.50 25.14 8.75
N THR A 14 6.72 23.98 8.12
CA THR A 14 6.46 23.77 6.69
C THR A 14 5.90 22.38 6.39
N THR A 15 5.20 22.26 5.26
CA THR A 15 4.75 20.96 4.69
C THR A 15 5.48 20.60 3.39
N ASP A 16 6.53 21.35 3.03
CA ASP A 16 7.30 21.08 1.82
C ASP A 16 8.17 19.84 2.01
N LEU A 17 7.92 18.81 1.18
CA LEU A 17 8.62 17.55 1.24
C LEU A 17 10.13 17.70 1.09
N GLN A 18 10.62 18.64 0.26
CA GLN A 18 12.07 18.81 0.06
C GLN A 18 12.76 19.24 1.35
N ILE A 19 12.15 20.16 2.08
CA ILE A 19 12.62 20.61 3.38
C ILE A 19 12.51 19.47 4.39
N LEU A 20 11.36 18.77 4.42
CA LEU A 20 11.12 17.68 5.36
C LEU A 20 12.08 16.48 5.19
N LEU A 21 12.59 16.24 3.99
CA LEU A 21 13.62 15.22 3.73
C LEU A 21 14.98 15.58 4.32
N THR A 22 15.23 16.87 4.57
CA THR A 22 16.46 17.36 5.22
C THR A 22 16.32 17.58 6.72
N THR A 23 15.09 17.56 7.25
CA THR A 23 14.86 17.74 8.69
C THR A 23 15.05 16.44 9.44
N GLU A 24 15.84 16.48 10.50
CA GLU A 24 16.02 15.34 11.40
C GLU A 24 14.97 15.36 12.51
N PHE A 25 14.27 14.24 12.67
CA PHE A 25 13.38 14.00 13.81
C PHE A 25 14.08 13.09 14.82
N SER A 26 13.91 13.36 16.12
CA SER A 26 14.34 12.43 17.16
C SER A 26 13.74 11.04 16.94
N GLU A 27 14.49 9.97 17.20
CA GLU A 27 14.06 8.57 17.01
C GLU A 27 12.66 8.29 17.61
N ARG A 28 12.41 8.75 18.84
CA ARG A 28 11.11 8.57 19.52
C ARG A 28 9.94 9.17 18.73
N ARG A 29 10.15 10.35 18.13
CA ARG A 29 9.14 11.00 17.28
C ARG A 29 9.02 10.31 15.93
N GLN A 30 10.13 9.84 15.35
CA GLN A 30 10.07 9.07 14.11
C GLN A 30 9.21 7.83 14.27
N ILE A 31 9.37 7.07 15.36
CA ILE A 31 8.56 5.87 15.65
C ILE A 31 7.07 6.25 15.69
N LEU A 32 6.72 7.30 16.43
CA LEU A 32 5.33 7.76 16.56
C LEU A 32 4.74 8.20 15.21
N LEU A 33 5.48 9.03 14.46
CA LEU A 33 5.06 9.54 13.16
C LEU A 33 4.94 8.40 12.15
N TRP A 34 5.93 7.52 12.09
CA TRP A 34 5.94 6.35 11.21
C TRP A 34 4.70 5.49 11.45
N ILE A 35 4.35 5.16 12.70
CA ILE A 35 3.14 4.38 13.01
C ILE A 35 1.87 5.13 12.54
N ALA A 36 1.82 6.44 12.74
CA ALA A 36 0.66 7.24 12.35
C ALA A 36 0.48 7.39 10.83
N PHE A 37 1.57 7.39 10.06
CA PHE A 37 1.54 7.31 8.59
C PHE A 37 1.22 5.88 8.13
N PHE A 38 1.89 4.89 8.70
CA PHE A 38 1.68 3.47 8.45
C PHE A 38 0.20 3.08 8.60
N ALA A 39 -0.48 3.51 9.67
CA ALA A 39 -1.89 3.20 9.89
C ALA A 39 -2.79 3.61 8.71
N SER A 40 -2.52 4.74 8.06
CA SER A 40 -3.29 5.19 6.90
C SER A 40 -2.88 4.49 5.62
N PHE A 41 -1.58 4.28 5.43
CA PHE A 41 -1.07 3.62 4.22
C PHE A 41 -1.39 2.12 4.21
N ALA A 42 -1.32 1.44 5.35
CA ALA A 42 -1.67 0.03 5.48
C ALA A 42 -3.14 -0.24 5.09
N VAL A 43 -4.05 0.68 5.41
CA VAL A 43 -5.45 0.63 4.93
C VAL A 43 -5.49 0.76 3.40
N LYS A 44 -4.75 1.70 2.82
CA LYS A 44 -4.73 1.92 1.35
C LYS A 44 -3.99 0.83 0.56
N VAL A 45 -3.02 0.13 1.16
CA VAL A 45 -2.21 -0.96 0.55
C VAL A 45 -2.84 -2.36 0.74
N PRO A 46 -4.10 -2.40 1.16
CA PRO A 46 -4.73 -3.50 1.92
C PRO A 46 -3.76 -4.48 2.62
N MET A 47 -3.14 -4.06 3.72
CA MET A 47 -2.38 -5.00 4.57
C MET A 47 -3.33 -5.75 5.53
N VAL A 48 -2.96 -6.95 5.96
CA VAL A 48 -3.64 -7.62 7.09
C VAL A 48 -3.45 -6.77 8.36
N PRO A 49 -4.51 -6.51 9.16
CA PRO A 49 -5.87 -7.06 9.10
C PRO A 49 -6.89 -6.21 8.31
N VAL A 50 -6.50 -5.05 7.78
CA VAL A 50 -7.39 -4.02 7.23
C VAL A 50 -7.59 -4.11 5.70
N HIS A 51 -7.59 -5.31 5.14
CA HIS A 51 -7.69 -5.53 3.68
C HIS A 51 -9.11 -5.84 3.18
N ILE A 52 -10.04 -6.14 4.09
CA ILE A 52 -11.40 -6.64 3.77
C ILE A 52 -12.22 -5.64 2.94
N TRP A 53 -11.97 -4.34 3.10
CA TRP A 53 -12.67 -3.32 2.34
C TRP A 53 -12.46 -3.45 0.83
N LEU A 54 -11.31 -3.99 0.39
CA LEU A 54 -10.95 -4.01 -1.02
C LEU A 54 -11.86 -4.97 -1.83
N PRO A 55 -12.00 -6.27 -1.45
CA PRO A 55 -12.93 -7.16 -2.12
C PRO A 55 -14.36 -6.63 -2.18
N GLU A 56 -14.90 -6.16 -1.06
CA GLU A 56 -16.28 -5.67 -1.00
C GLU A 56 -16.48 -4.40 -1.84
N ALA A 57 -15.50 -3.48 -1.84
CA ALA A 57 -15.56 -2.28 -2.68
C ALA A 57 -15.57 -2.60 -4.17
N HIS A 58 -14.84 -3.62 -4.61
CA HIS A 58 -14.81 -4.01 -6.02
C HIS A 58 -16.10 -4.65 -6.50
N VAL A 59 -16.74 -5.48 -5.66
CA VAL A 59 -18.01 -6.14 -6.02
C VAL A 59 -19.08 -5.11 -6.35
N GLU A 60 -19.24 -4.13 -5.46
CA GLU A 60 -20.27 -3.08 -5.57
C GLU A 60 -19.91 -1.97 -6.58
N ALA A 61 -18.64 -1.85 -6.97
CA ALA A 61 -18.21 -0.80 -7.88
C ALA A 61 -18.64 -1.09 -9.34
N PRO A 62 -19.03 -0.05 -10.10
CA PRO A 62 -19.20 -0.17 -11.55
C PRO A 62 -17.84 -0.53 -12.20
N THR A 63 -17.88 -1.12 -13.40
CA THR A 63 -16.67 -1.61 -14.10
C THR A 63 -15.57 -0.54 -14.18
N ALA A 64 -15.91 0.68 -14.62
CA ALA A 64 -14.96 1.80 -14.67
C ALA A 64 -14.41 2.18 -13.27
N GLY A 65 -15.25 2.09 -12.24
CA GLY A 65 -14.84 2.32 -10.85
C GLY A 65 -13.82 1.29 -10.38
N SER A 66 -14.06 0.01 -10.66
CA SER A 66 -13.10 -1.07 -10.36
C SER A 66 -11.77 -0.90 -11.09
N VAL A 67 -11.81 -0.50 -12.36
CA VAL A 67 -10.60 -0.21 -13.16
C VAL A 67 -9.77 0.91 -12.52
N ILE A 68 -10.39 2.03 -12.14
CA ILE A 68 -9.69 3.16 -11.50
C ILE A 68 -9.17 2.79 -10.12
N LEU A 69 -9.99 2.07 -9.32
CA LEU A 69 -9.63 1.62 -7.98
C LEU A 69 -8.38 0.74 -8.05
N ALA A 70 -8.44 -0.32 -8.86
CA ALA A 70 -7.33 -1.25 -9.04
C ALA A 70 -6.12 -0.56 -9.66
N GLY A 71 -6.29 0.20 -10.74
CA GLY A 71 -5.22 0.81 -11.52
C GLY A 71 -4.44 1.88 -10.77
N ILE A 72 -5.12 2.76 -10.03
CA ILE A 72 -4.52 3.98 -9.48
C ILE A 72 -4.62 4.03 -7.96
N LEU A 73 -5.80 3.87 -7.38
CA LEU A 73 -6.03 4.18 -5.97
C LEU A 73 -5.19 3.30 -5.02
N LEU A 74 -4.97 2.03 -5.38
CA LEU A 74 -4.11 1.13 -4.58
C LEU A 74 -2.64 1.59 -4.59
N LYS A 75 -2.20 2.22 -5.67
CA LYS A 75 -0.80 2.66 -5.84
C LYS A 75 -0.50 3.89 -5.00
N LEU A 76 -1.50 4.69 -4.67
CA LEU A 76 -1.34 5.85 -3.80
C LEU A 76 -0.87 5.45 -2.39
N GLY A 77 -1.27 4.28 -1.89
CA GLY A 77 -0.82 3.78 -0.59
C GLY A 77 0.69 3.45 -0.57
N THR A 78 1.15 2.69 -1.56
CA THR A 78 2.55 2.31 -1.70
C THR A 78 3.43 3.49 -2.13
N TYR A 79 2.92 4.39 -2.97
CA TYR A 79 3.56 5.67 -3.23
C TYR A 79 3.72 6.49 -1.95
N GLY A 80 2.71 6.45 -1.07
CA GLY A 80 2.75 7.05 0.25
C GLY A 80 3.92 6.54 1.10
N PHE A 81 4.13 5.22 1.17
CA PHE A 81 5.30 4.64 1.83
C PHE A 81 6.63 5.12 1.21
N LEU A 82 6.71 5.11 -0.12
CA LEU A 82 7.92 5.48 -0.85
C LEU A 82 8.32 6.94 -0.63
N ARG A 83 7.36 7.86 -0.55
CA ARG A 83 7.62 9.30 -0.43
C ARG A 83 7.63 9.82 1.00
N PHE A 84 6.71 9.36 1.84
CA PHE A 84 6.42 9.99 3.13
C PHE A 84 6.74 9.11 4.35
N SER A 85 7.22 7.88 4.14
CA SER A 85 7.57 6.97 5.23
C SER A 85 9.04 6.61 5.21
N ILE A 86 9.49 5.93 4.16
CA ILE A 86 10.86 5.37 4.09
C ILE A 86 11.93 6.46 4.16
N PRO A 87 11.87 7.53 3.35
CA PRO A 87 12.91 8.55 3.37
C PRO A 87 12.74 9.58 4.48
N MET A 88 11.52 9.78 5.01
CA MET A 88 11.26 10.75 6.08
C MET A 88 11.59 10.23 7.48
N PHE A 89 11.51 8.91 7.70
CA PHE A 89 11.73 8.29 9.00
C PHE A 89 12.68 7.08 8.87
N PRO A 90 13.97 7.28 8.55
CA PRO A 90 14.87 6.17 8.24
C PRO A 90 15.13 5.25 9.44
N GLU A 91 15.31 5.79 10.65
CA GLU A 91 15.53 5.00 11.86
C GLU A 91 14.29 4.18 12.24
N ALA A 92 13.10 4.79 12.18
CA ALA A 92 11.86 4.07 12.44
C ALA A 92 11.60 3.00 11.36
N THR A 93 11.89 3.30 10.10
CA THR A 93 11.75 2.35 8.99
C THR A 93 12.63 1.12 9.22
N LEU A 94 13.88 1.31 9.66
CA LEU A 94 14.77 0.21 10.04
C LEU A 94 14.16 -0.65 11.16
N CYS A 95 13.68 -0.01 12.22
CA CYS A 95 13.07 -0.67 13.38
C CYS A 95 11.84 -1.52 12.97
N PHE A 96 10.97 -0.98 12.12
CA PHE A 96 9.73 -1.64 11.68
C PHE A 96 9.87 -2.53 10.44
N THR A 97 11.06 -2.67 9.84
CA THR A 97 11.24 -3.53 8.66
C THR A 97 10.79 -4.99 8.92
N PRO A 98 11.15 -5.65 10.04
CA PRO A 98 10.65 -7.00 10.33
C PRO A 98 9.13 -7.06 10.50
N PHE A 99 8.53 -6.01 11.05
CA PHE A 99 7.09 -5.90 11.21
C PHE A 99 6.36 -5.81 9.86
N ILE A 100 6.88 -5.03 8.91
CA ILE A 100 6.33 -4.97 7.56
C ILE A 100 6.46 -6.32 6.85
N TYR A 101 7.61 -7.00 6.97
CA TYR A 101 7.81 -8.30 6.34
C TYR A 101 6.86 -9.35 6.87
N THR A 102 6.68 -9.43 8.19
CA THR A 102 5.75 -10.39 8.80
C THR A 102 4.31 -10.13 8.36
N LEU A 103 3.84 -8.88 8.42
CA LEU A 103 2.48 -8.54 7.98
C LEU A 103 2.28 -8.83 6.49
N SER A 104 3.24 -8.47 5.65
CA SER A 104 3.15 -8.66 4.20
C SER A 104 3.17 -10.13 3.83
N ALA A 105 4.04 -10.93 4.45
CA ALA A 105 4.11 -12.37 4.24
C ALA A 105 2.81 -13.07 4.67
N ILE A 106 2.28 -12.71 5.84
CA ILE A 106 0.98 -13.21 6.31
C ILE A 106 -0.12 -12.82 5.33
N ALA A 107 -0.14 -11.57 4.86
CA ALA A 107 -1.13 -11.09 3.91
C ALA A 107 -1.08 -11.89 2.60
N ILE A 108 0.10 -12.09 2.01
CA ILE A 108 0.27 -12.86 0.78
C ILE A 108 -0.28 -14.27 0.94
N ILE A 109 0.12 -14.98 2.00
CA ILE A 109 -0.31 -16.37 2.23
C ILE A 109 -1.82 -16.41 2.48
N TYR A 110 -2.31 -15.55 3.39
CA TYR A 110 -3.71 -15.49 3.75
C TYR A 110 -4.59 -15.20 2.54
N THR A 111 -4.29 -14.14 1.78
CA THR A 111 -5.14 -13.77 0.65
C THR A 111 -5.10 -14.79 -0.47
N SER A 112 -3.94 -15.41 -0.72
CA SER A 112 -3.80 -16.48 -1.71
C SER A 112 -4.57 -17.75 -1.33
N LEU A 113 -4.74 -18.04 -0.04
CA LEU A 113 -5.60 -19.14 0.41
C LEU A 113 -7.08 -18.75 0.38
N THR A 114 -7.41 -17.49 0.69
CA THR A 114 -8.81 -17.04 0.65
C THR A 114 -9.40 -17.02 -0.75
N THR A 115 -8.61 -16.77 -1.80
CA THR A 115 -9.09 -16.79 -3.20
C THR A 115 -9.68 -18.15 -3.58
N LEU A 116 -9.12 -19.25 -3.08
CA LEU A 116 -9.61 -20.62 -3.33
C LEU A 116 -11.05 -20.83 -2.84
N ARG A 117 -11.51 -20.03 -1.87
CA ARG A 117 -12.85 -20.09 -1.31
C ARG A 117 -13.82 -19.08 -1.94
N GLN A 118 -13.31 -18.14 -2.73
CA GLN A 118 -14.16 -17.13 -3.35
C GLN A 118 -14.84 -17.70 -4.60
N ILE A 119 -16.15 -17.48 -4.70
CA ILE A 119 -16.95 -17.83 -5.88
C ILE A 119 -17.16 -16.62 -6.81
N ASP A 120 -17.03 -15.41 -6.28
CA ASP A 120 -17.20 -14.17 -7.03
C ASP A 120 -15.90 -13.79 -7.76
N LEU A 121 -15.97 -13.67 -9.09
CA LEU A 121 -14.86 -13.30 -9.96
C LEU A 121 -14.22 -11.95 -9.57
N LYS A 122 -15.01 -10.94 -9.21
CA LYS A 122 -14.46 -9.64 -8.80
C LYS A 122 -13.71 -9.77 -7.46
N LYS A 123 -14.20 -10.59 -6.53
CA LYS A 123 -13.49 -10.88 -5.27
C LYS A 123 -12.18 -11.63 -5.53
N ILE A 124 -12.17 -12.61 -6.43
CA ILE A 124 -10.95 -13.35 -6.79
C ILE A 124 -9.87 -12.37 -7.29
N ILE A 125 -10.22 -11.48 -8.21
CA ILE A 125 -9.27 -10.47 -8.71
C ILE A 125 -8.85 -9.53 -7.58
N ALA A 126 -9.77 -9.03 -6.76
CA ALA A 126 -9.45 -8.13 -5.67
C ALA A 126 -8.48 -8.76 -4.64
N TYR A 127 -8.70 -10.02 -4.23
CA TYR A 127 -7.78 -10.72 -3.33
C TYR A 127 -6.42 -10.99 -3.99
N SER A 128 -6.38 -11.26 -5.30
CA SER A 128 -5.12 -11.33 -6.04
C SER A 128 -4.38 -9.99 -5.99
N SER A 129 -5.09 -8.87 -6.06
CA SER A 129 -4.51 -7.53 -5.90
C SER A 129 -3.95 -7.31 -4.50
N VAL A 130 -4.61 -7.79 -3.46
CA VAL A 130 -4.07 -7.73 -2.09
C VAL A 130 -2.72 -8.46 -2.01
N ALA A 131 -2.62 -9.68 -2.57
CA ALA A 131 -1.37 -10.44 -2.57
C ALA A 131 -0.24 -9.67 -3.29
N HIS A 132 -0.49 -9.15 -4.50
CA HIS A 132 0.51 -8.41 -5.26
C HIS A 132 0.95 -7.11 -4.59
N MET A 133 0.02 -6.36 -3.97
CA MET A 133 0.38 -5.13 -3.26
C MET A 133 1.21 -5.41 -2.00
N ASN A 134 1.01 -6.56 -1.34
CA ASN A 134 1.87 -6.98 -0.23
C ASN A 134 3.22 -7.56 -0.70
N LEU A 135 3.34 -8.03 -1.94
CA LEU A 135 4.66 -8.28 -2.56
C LEU A 135 5.42 -6.98 -2.82
N VAL A 136 4.71 -5.93 -3.27
CA VAL A 136 5.28 -4.57 -3.44
C VAL A 136 5.82 -4.05 -2.11
N THR A 137 5.11 -4.23 -0.99
CA THR A 137 5.61 -3.75 0.32
C THR A 137 6.88 -4.47 0.76
N ILE A 138 6.99 -5.79 0.56
CA ILE A 138 8.24 -6.52 0.87
C ILE A 138 9.41 -5.96 0.08
N GLY A 139 9.25 -5.82 -1.25
CA GLY A 139 10.31 -5.30 -2.10
C GLY A 139 10.70 -3.87 -1.74
N MET A 140 9.73 -3.03 -1.37
CA MET A 140 9.94 -1.62 -1.10
C MET A 140 10.74 -1.39 0.20
N PHE A 141 10.50 -2.22 1.21
CA PHE A 141 11.22 -2.17 2.50
C PHE A 141 12.56 -2.92 2.50
N SER A 142 12.96 -3.52 1.37
CA SER A 142 14.24 -4.23 1.21
C SER A 142 15.50 -3.35 1.29
N ARG A 143 15.35 -2.03 1.18
CA ARG A 143 16.47 -1.06 1.19
C ARG A 143 17.56 -1.36 0.15
N ASN A 144 17.19 -2.03 -0.94
CA ASN A 144 18.03 -2.20 -2.12
C ASN A 144 17.36 -1.53 -3.32
N ILE A 145 18.15 -0.86 -4.15
CA ILE A 145 17.73 -0.25 -5.42
C ILE A 145 16.93 -1.25 -6.26
N GLN A 146 17.38 -2.51 -6.32
CA GLN A 146 16.69 -3.56 -7.07
C GLN A 146 15.31 -3.89 -6.49
N GLY A 147 15.17 -3.94 -5.17
CA GLY A 147 13.88 -4.21 -4.53
C GLY A 147 12.90 -3.05 -4.66
N ILE A 148 13.37 -1.81 -4.53
CA ILE A 148 12.56 -0.61 -4.79
C ILE A 148 12.15 -0.55 -6.27
N GLY A 149 13.09 -0.78 -7.20
CA GLY A 149 12.82 -0.82 -8.63
C GLY A 149 11.81 -1.91 -9.01
N GLY A 150 11.98 -3.13 -8.48
CA GLY A 150 11.04 -4.23 -8.67
C GLY A 150 9.65 -3.92 -8.10
N SER A 151 9.58 -3.24 -6.96
CA SER A 151 8.31 -2.80 -6.36
C SER A 151 7.58 -1.78 -7.23
N ILE A 152 8.31 -0.83 -7.80
CA ILE A 152 7.76 0.18 -8.72
C ILE A 152 7.26 -0.50 -10.01
N LEU A 153 8.06 -1.40 -10.58
CA LEU A 153 7.67 -2.14 -11.76
C LEU A 153 6.43 -3.01 -11.50
N LEU A 154 6.36 -3.67 -10.35
CA LEU A 154 5.21 -4.47 -9.95
C LEU A 154 3.96 -3.62 -9.71
N MET A 155 4.10 -2.41 -9.16
CA MET A 155 2.98 -1.47 -9.05
C MET A 155 2.40 -1.11 -10.42
N LEU A 156 3.27 -0.82 -11.39
CA LEU A 156 2.87 -0.48 -12.76
C LEU A 156 2.24 -1.67 -13.47
N SER A 157 2.89 -2.84 -13.44
CA SER A 157 2.38 -4.04 -14.10
C SER A 157 1.06 -4.49 -13.49
N HIS A 158 0.95 -4.49 -12.16
CA HIS A 158 -0.31 -4.76 -11.47
C HIS A 158 -1.38 -3.75 -11.85
N GLY A 159 -1.05 -2.45 -12.00
CA GLY A 159 -1.97 -1.42 -12.48
C GLY A 159 -2.57 -1.72 -13.83
N LEU A 160 -1.78 -2.21 -14.77
CA LEU A 160 -2.26 -2.59 -16.10
C LEU A 160 -3.06 -3.90 -16.06
N VAL A 161 -2.49 -4.94 -15.44
CA VAL A 161 -3.07 -6.30 -15.45
C VAL A 161 -4.37 -6.36 -14.66
N SER A 162 -4.42 -5.84 -13.44
CA SER A 162 -5.65 -5.86 -12.63
C SER A 162 -6.78 -5.06 -13.27
N SER A 163 -6.46 -3.89 -13.84
CA SER A 163 -7.42 -3.08 -14.59
C SER A 163 -7.98 -3.83 -15.79
N ALA A 164 -7.14 -4.50 -16.57
CA ALA A 164 -7.58 -5.32 -17.69
C ALA A 164 -8.48 -6.47 -17.23
N LEU A 165 -8.12 -7.17 -16.15
CA LEU A 165 -8.95 -8.25 -15.59
C LEU A 165 -10.32 -7.74 -15.11
N PHE A 166 -10.37 -6.60 -14.43
CA PHE A 166 -11.63 -6.00 -14.01
C PHE A 166 -12.49 -5.54 -15.19
N LEU A 167 -11.87 -5.07 -16.28
CA LEU A 167 -12.58 -4.77 -17.53
C LEU A 167 -13.16 -6.05 -18.13
N CYS A 168 -12.38 -7.12 -18.24
CA CYS A 168 -12.86 -8.41 -18.75
C CYS A 168 -14.02 -8.98 -17.93
N VAL A 169 -13.93 -8.94 -16.60
CA VAL A 169 -15.03 -9.39 -15.72
C VAL A 169 -16.24 -8.47 -15.81
N GLY A 170 -16.04 -7.16 -16.00
CA GLY A 170 -17.13 -6.23 -16.27
C GLY A 170 -17.89 -6.59 -17.54
N VAL A 171 -17.18 -6.84 -18.64
CA VAL A 171 -17.78 -7.27 -19.92
C VAL A 171 -18.50 -8.62 -19.82
N LEU A 172 -18.08 -9.50 -18.91
CA LEU A 172 -18.75 -10.79 -18.68
C LEU A 172 -20.00 -10.65 -17.79
N TYR A 173 -20.08 -9.58 -17.00
CA TYR A 173 -21.21 -9.28 -16.12
C TYR A 173 -22.36 -8.59 -16.87
N ASP A 174 -22.01 -7.76 -17.86
CA ASP A 174 -22.94 -7.10 -18.78
C ASP A 174 -23.45 -8.07 -19.86
#